data_AF-A0ABD0KD60-F1
#
_entry.id   AF-A0ABD0KD60-F1
#
_cell.length_a   1.000
_cell.length_b   1.000
_cell.length_c   1.000
_cell.angle_alpha   90.00
_cell.angle_beta   90.00
_cell.angle_gamma   90.00
#
_symmetry.space_group_name_H-M   'P 1'
#
loop_
_entity.id
_entity.type
_entity.pdbx_description
1 polymer ?
#
loop_
_entity_poly.entity_id
_entity_poly.type
_entity_poly.pdbx_seq_one_letter_code
_entity_poly.pdbx_strand_id
1 'polypeptide(L)'
;GYSQDKAYIAAQGPKTRTVGDFWRMVWQEEITHIIMLTKLTEGEKNKCVEYWPRKGKRCKYSSIDVTGLDAEQRADYVIRTFDVKRTGGTSSRHVTQYHYVTWPDHSAPTATALVDFWRTVTTSHRNQQSPSPLLVHCSAGVGRSGTFIALDIAMDGAQKESEIDIFAIVQRMREDRVNMVQTKSQYRFVHEAILEAYTSRHTRLALIAFNSFFPRAIDPTTANDRVDSEYKTFFSRLGCIVTQLPLYHTMIDIWRLVDGNDVTTIVSLGAEVDGPEAECCYWPRQEGQSKEFGPFTVTLSSKAILGQHLTSFMLSLQSQSSSYDREVYVLQYSGWTHEVPDSTPDILHLVDLINARARRDVDDEDDEDNEENTVIVQCFDGATKSGLFRAICDVISRMTYDSDVDVYMAARHVQI
;
A
#
# COMPACT_ATOMS: atom_id res chain seq x y z
N GLY A 1 -3.74 -28.40 -5.13
CA GLY A 1 -4.34 -27.08 -5.41
C GLY A 1 -5.75 -27.30 -5.92
N TYR A 2 -6.31 -26.39 -6.71
CA TYR A 2 -7.63 -26.63 -7.32
C TYR A 2 -7.53 -27.57 -8.54
N SER A 3 -6.85 -27.17 -9.61
CA SER A 3 -6.62 -28.00 -10.81
C SER A 3 -5.23 -28.66 -10.90
N GLN A 4 -4.34 -28.39 -9.94
CA GLN A 4 -2.93 -28.80 -10.00
C GLN A 4 -2.48 -29.43 -8.67
N ASP A 5 -1.92 -30.64 -8.75
CA ASP A 5 -1.21 -31.29 -7.66
C ASP A 5 0.07 -30.55 -7.29
N LYS A 6 0.39 -30.49 -5.99
CA LYS A 6 1.60 -29.83 -5.45
C LYS A 6 1.77 -28.35 -5.85
N ALA A 7 0.69 -27.65 -6.20
CA ALA A 7 0.72 -26.23 -6.58
C ALA A 7 1.27 -25.26 -5.49
N TYR A 8 1.40 -25.70 -4.23
CA TYR A 8 1.91 -24.90 -3.12
C TYR A 8 2.91 -25.69 -2.27
N ILE A 9 3.85 -24.99 -1.65
CA ILE A 9 4.64 -25.49 -0.53
C ILE A 9 4.33 -24.63 0.69
N ALA A 10 3.67 -25.22 1.70
CA ALA A 10 3.34 -24.54 2.95
C ALA A 10 4.48 -24.75 3.98
N ALA A 11 5.35 -23.75 4.13
CA ALA A 11 6.56 -23.83 4.95
C ALA A 11 6.44 -23.05 6.27
N GLN A 12 7.24 -23.44 7.28
CA GLN A 12 7.49 -22.57 8.44
C GLN A 12 8.43 -21.42 8.04
N GLY A 13 8.40 -20.32 8.78
CA GLY A 13 9.39 -19.25 8.66
C GLY A 13 10.80 -19.78 8.99
N PRO A 14 11.84 -19.42 8.22
CA PRO A 14 13.20 -19.79 8.53
C PRO A 14 13.63 -19.43 9.95
N LYS A 15 14.48 -20.29 10.52
CA LYS A 15 15.24 -20.04 11.75
C LYS A 15 16.70 -19.95 11.34
N THR A 16 17.56 -19.29 12.13
CA THR A 16 18.98 -19.04 11.80
C THR A 16 19.70 -20.29 11.27
N ARG A 17 19.47 -21.44 11.93
CA ARG A 17 20.07 -22.74 11.55
C ARG A 17 19.46 -23.44 10.32
N THR A 18 18.37 -22.92 9.74
CA THR A 18 17.63 -23.53 8.62
C THR A 18 17.51 -22.62 7.40
N VAL A 19 18.12 -21.42 7.40
CA VAL A 19 18.10 -20.51 6.23
C VAL A 19 18.75 -21.19 5.01
N GLY A 20 19.86 -21.91 5.21
CA GLY A 20 20.50 -22.69 4.14
C GLY A 20 19.62 -23.80 3.57
N ASP A 21 18.81 -24.46 4.40
CA ASP A 21 17.85 -25.49 3.93
C ASP A 21 16.67 -24.87 3.19
N PHE A 22 16.20 -23.70 3.61
CA PHE A 22 15.12 -22.97 2.94
C PHE A 22 15.53 -22.55 1.52
N TRP A 23 16.71 -21.94 1.35
CA TRP A 23 17.20 -21.60 0.01
C TRP A 23 17.55 -22.83 -0.84
N ARG A 24 18.02 -23.91 -0.21
CA ARG A 24 18.23 -25.19 -0.88
C ARG A 24 16.91 -25.76 -1.40
N MET A 25 15.83 -25.69 -0.62
CA MET A 25 14.48 -26.07 -1.04
C MET A 25 13.95 -25.18 -2.18
N VAL A 26 14.10 -23.85 -2.07
CA VAL A 26 13.76 -22.88 -3.14
C VAL A 26 14.44 -23.25 -4.45
N TRP A 27 15.73 -23.61 -4.40
CA TRP A 27 16.47 -24.06 -5.59
C TRP A 27 16.02 -25.42 -6.12
N GLN A 28 15.79 -26.41 -5.23
CA GLN A 28 15.44 -27.79 -5.60
C GLN A 28 14.03 -27.93 -6.18
N GLU A 29 13.04 -27.22 -5.61
CA GLU A 29 11.63 -27.24 -6.05
C GLU A 29 11.32 -26.15 -7.10
N GLU A 30 12.38 -25.55 -7.67
CA GLU A 30 12.36 -24.59 -8.78
C GLU A 30 11.53 -23.32 -8.52
N ILE A 31 11.39 -22.94 -7.25
CA ILE A 31 10.49 -21.90 -6.76
C ILE A 31 10.87 -20.52 -7.31
N THR A 32 9.96 -19.92 -8.08
CA THR A 32 10.08 -18.55 -8.58
C THR A 32 9.40 -17.50 -7.68
N HIS A 33 8.46 -17.92 -6.83
CA HIS A 33 7.61 -17.04 -6.00
C HIS A 33 7.58 -17.47 -4.53
N ILE A 34 7.91 -16.54 -3.63
CA ILE A 34 7.90 -16.75 -2.18
C ILE A 34 6.93 -15.76 -1.52
N ILE A 35 5.86 -16.26 -0.89
CA ILE A 35 4.85 -15.46 -0.21
C ILE A 35 5.13 -15.50 1.31
N MET A 36 5.55 -14.38 1.87
CA MET A 36 5.90 -14.23 3.29
C MET A 36 4.82 -13.41 4.01
N LEU A 37 4.07 -14.05 4.91
CA LEU A 37 2.91 -13.48 5.61
C LEU A 37 3.19 -13.27 7.10
N THR A 38 4.31 -12.61 7.44
CA THR A 38 4.69 -12.33 8.83
C THR A 38 5.76 -11.27 8.87
N LYS A 39 5.69 -10.33 9.84
CA LYS A 39 6.88 -9.55 10.21
C LYS A 39 7.94 -10.50 10.79
N LEU A 40 9.19 -10.04 10.84
CA LEU A 40 10.29 -10.77 11.50
C LEU A 40 10.01 -10.96 13.00
N THR A 41 9.55 -9.88 13.64
CA THR A 41 9.21 -9.82 15.06
C THR A 41 7.81 -9.21 15.20
N GLU A 42 7.00 -9.75 16.11
CA GLU A 42 5.65 -9.26 16.40
C GLU A 42 5.47 -9.21 17.92
N GLY A 43 5.30 -8.00 18.48
CA GLY A 43 5.54 -7.75 19.90
C GLY A 43 6.97 -8.12 20.28
N GLU A 44 7.16 -8.78 21.41
CA GLU A 44 8.46 -9.31 21.85
C GLU A 44 8.86 -10.65 21.16
N LYS A 45 8.05 -11.16 20.23
CA LYS A 45 8.17 -12.55 19.73
C LYS A 45 8.76 -12.58 18.32
N ASN A 46 9.97 -13.12 18.21
CA ASN A 46 10.58 -13.47 16.93
C ASN A 46 9.72 -14.53 16.20
N LYS A 47 9.18 -14.16 15.05
CA LYS A 47 8.29 -14.99 14.21
C LYS A 47 9.04 -15.64 13.03
N CYS A 48 10.02 -14.95 12.47
CA CYS A 48 10.88 -15.38 11.36
C CYS A 48 12.23 -14.67 11.46
N VAL A 49 13.33 -15.28 10.99
CA VAL A 49 14.60 -14.53 10.80
C VAL A 49 14.61 -13.87 9.43
N GLU A 50 15.37 -12.77 9.27
CA GLU A 50 15.72 -12.29 7.94
C GLU A 50 16.55 -13.37 7.23
N TYR A 51 16.19 -13.67 5.98
CA TYR A 51 16.81 -14.74 5.20
C TYR A 51 17.26 -14.27 3.81
N TRP A 52 17.19 -12.97 3.51
CA TRP A 52 17.50 -12.39 2.20
C TRP A 52 18.60 -11.32 2.31
N PRO A 53 19.38 -11.06 1.24
CA PRO A 53 20.29 -9.92 1.18
C PRO A 53 19.52 -8.59 0.99
N ARG A 54 20.08 -7.46 1.47
CA ARG A 54 19.70 -6.10 1.04
C ARG A 54 20.02 -5.93 -0.47
N LYS A 55 19.36 -4.97 -1.14
CA LYS A 55 19.57 -4.63 -2.57
C LYS A 55 21.05 -4.36 -2.87
N GLY A 56 21.55 -4.84 -4.01
CA GLY A 56 22.96 -4.76 -4.42
C GLY A 56 23.94 -5.65 -3.64
N LYS A 57 23.53 -6.30 -2.54
CA LYS A 57 24.40 -7.18 -1.74
C LYS A 57 24.22 -8.66 -2.14
N ARG A 58 25.24 -9.48 -1.86
CA ARG A 58 25.20 -10.94 -2.04
C ARG A 58 25.46 -11.64 -0.71
N CYS A 59 24.60 -12.60 -0.37
CA CYS A 59 24.77 -13.49 0.78
C CYS A 59 24.90 -14.93 0.30
N LYS A 60 25.61 -15.77 1.05
CA LYS A 60 25.76 -17.20 0.77
C LYS A 60 25.08 -18.02 1.87
N TYR A 61 24.08 -18.80 1.47
CA TYR A 61 23.27 -19.63 2.35
C TYR A 61 23.56 -21.11 2.04
N SER A 62 24.48 -21.70 2.82
CA SER A 62 25.01 -23.05 2.59
C SER A 62 25.64 -23.21 1.19
N SER A 63 24.98 -23.91 0.27
CA SER A 63 25.43 -24.16 -1.12
C SER A 63 24.73 -23.29 -2.17
N ILE A 64 23.99 -22.26 -1.74
CA ILE A 64 23.26 -21.32 -2.61
C ILE A 64 23.82 -19.91 -2.38
N ASP A 65 24.18 -19.22 -3.46
CA ASP A 65 24.50 -17.80 -3.44
C ASP A 65 23.23 -17.02 -3.85
N VAL A 66 22.85 -15.99 -3.09
CA VAL A 66 21.67 -15.15 -3.34
C VAL A 66 22.10 -13.69 -3.43
N THR A 67 21.75 -13.01 -4.51
CA THR A 67 22.05 -11.58 -4.75
C THR A 67 20.75 -10.79 -4.77
N GLY A 68 20.65 -9.70 -3.99
CA GLY A 68 19.51 -8.79 -4.03
C GLY A 68 19.60 -7.91 -5.28
N LEU A 69 18.69 -8.09 -6.23
CA LEU A 69 18.63 -7.26 -7.44
C LEU A 69 17.79 -6.01 -7.19
N ASP A 70 16.61 -6.20 -6.61
CA ASP A 70 15.68 -5.11 -6.37
C ASP A 70 14.84 -5.30 -5.09
N ALA A 71 14.33 -4.20 -4.56
CA ALA A 71 13.45 -4.12 -3.42
C ALA A 71 12.52 -2.93 -3.62
N GLU A 72 11.21 -3.18 -3.64
CA GLU A 72 10.17 -2.22 -3.97
C GLU A 72 9.10 -2.22 -2.87
N GLN A 73 8.84 -1.04 -2.30
CA GLN A 73 7.88 -0.84 -1.23
C GLN A 73 6.47 -0.56 -1.82
N ARG A 74 5.45 -1.20 -1.25
CA ARG A 74 4.03 -0.85 -1.37
C ARG A 74 3.48 -0.63 0.06
N ALA A 75 2.26 -0.12 0.19
CA ALA A 75 1.68 0.20 1.50
C ALA A 75 1.59 -1.03 2.44
N ASP A 76 1.09 -2.16 1.94
CA ASP A 76 0.87 -3.37 2.74
C ASP A 76 1.99 -4.42 2.67
N TYR A 77 2.88 -4.30 1.68
CA TYR A 77 3.84 -5.35 1.34
C TYR A 77 5.11 -4.82 0.66
N VAL A 78 6.17 -5.63 0.68
CA VAL A 78 7.43 -5.37 -0.03
C VAL A 78 7.64 -6.46 -1.07
N ILE A 79 7.92 -6.07 -2.32
CA ILE A 79 8.40 -6.97 -3.35
C ILE A 79 9.94 -6.96 -3.32
N ARG A 80 10.59 -8.12 -3.32
CA ARG A 80 12.06 -8.23 -3.45
C ARG A 80 12.42 -9.25 -4.53
N THR A 81 13.35 -8.88 -5.41
CA THR A 81 13.76 -9.70 -6.55
C THR A 81 15.21 -10.15 -6.36
N PHE A 82 15.45 -11.46 -6.49
CA PHE A 82 16.75 -12.08 -6.23
C PHE A 82 17.31 -12.82 -7.45
N ASP A 83 18.61 -12.70 -7.68
CA ASP A 83 19.39 -13.67 -8.47
C ASP A 83 19.85 -14.78 -7.52
N VAL A 84 19.32 -15.99 -7.72
CA VAL A 84 19.63 -17.18 -6.93
C VAL A 84 20.42 -18.15 -7.79
N LYS A 85 21.55 -18.65 -7.28
CA LYS A 85 22.33 -19.69 -7.97
C LYS A 85 22.92 -20.71 -6.99
N ARG A 86 23.17 -21.92 -7.46
CA ARG A 86 24.03 -22.86 -6.72
C ARG A 86 25.48 -22.33 -6.72
N THR A 87 26.16 -22.33 -5.58
CA THR A 87 27.57 -21.93 -5.48
C THR A 87 28.41 -22.73 -6.47
N GLY A 88 29.23 -22.04 -7.28
CA GLY A 88 30.03 -22.67 -8.34
C GLY A 88 29.25 -23.15 -9.57
N GLY A 89 27.94 -22.93 -9.64
CA GLY A 89 27.12 -23.12 -10.84
C GLY A 89 27.19 -21.92 -11.78
N THR A 90 26.94 -22.18 -13.07
CA THR A 90 26.84 -21.17 -14.14
C THR A 90 25.40 -20.66 -14.34
N SER A 91 24.40 -21.50 -14.11
CA SER A 91 22.98 -21.14 -14.17
C SER A 91 22.52 -20.43 -12.89
N SER A 92 21.72 -19.37 -13.05
CA SER A 92 20.96 -18.74 -11.98
C SER A 92 19.46 -18.70 -12.30
N ARG A 93 18.64 -18.27 -11.32
CA ARG A 93 17.19 -18.20 -11.37
C ARG A 93 16.73 -16.91 -10.70
N HIS A 94 15.77 -16.23 -11.33
CA HIS A 94 15.08 -15.11 -10.69
C HIS A 94 14.03 -15.63 -9.71
N VAL A 95 14.03 -15.12 -8.49
CA VAL A 95 13.08 -15.47 -7.44
C VAL A 95 12.53 -14.20 -6.82
N THR A 96 11.21 -14.07 -6.76
CA THR A 96 10.51 -12.90 -6.22
C THR A 96 9.88 -13.24 -4.87
N GLN A 97 10.24 -12.50 -3.83
CA GLN A 97 9.55 -12.53 -2.53
C GLN A 97 8.50 -11.44 -2.48
N TYR A 98 7.28 -11.83 -2.10
CA TYR A 98 6.17 -10.95 -1.77
C TYR A 98 5.98 -11.02 -0.24
N HIS A 99 6.49 -10.02 0.48
CA HIS A 99 6.49 -9.95 1.93
C HIS A 99 5.39 -9.01 2.40
N TYR A 100 4.25 -9.56 2.83
CA TYR A 100 3.14 -8.81 3.39
C TYR A 100 3.45 -8.41 4.84
N VAL A 101 3.63 -7.11 5.08
CA VAL A 101 4.17 -6.57 6.35
C VAL A 101 3.07 -6.05 7.28
N THR A 102 1.89 -5.67 6.79
CA THR A 102 0.82 -5.07 7.60
C THR A 102 -0.09 -6.07 8.31
N TRP A 103 0.04 -7.39 8.08
CA TRP A 103 -0.80 -8.41 8.74
C TRP A 103 -0.53 -8.43 10.26
N PRO A 104 -1.44 -7.95 11.11
CA PRO A 104 -1.12 -7.77 12.53
C PRO A 104 -1.05 -9.11 13.26
N ASP A 105 -0.43 -9.11 14.45
CA ASP A 105 -0.52 -10.26 15.34
C ASP A 105 -1.93 -10.37 15.92
N HIS A 106 -2.41 -11.58 16.12
CA HIS A 106 -3.76 -11.90 16.63
C HIS A 106 -4.98 -11.39 15.83
N SER A 107 -4.83 -10.61 14.74
CA SER A 107 -5.94 -10.24 13.83
C SER A 107 -5.79 -10.80 12.40
N ALA A 108 -6.76 -10.46 11.55
CA ALA A 108 -6.63 -10.50 10.10
C ALA A 108 -6.25 -9.10 9.55
N PRO A 109 -5.71 -9.00 8.32
CA PRO A 109 -5.74 -7.75 7.55
C PRO A 109 -7.18 -7.47 7.11
N THR A 110 -7.39 -6.40 6.35
CA THR A 110 -8.67 -6.17 5.68
C THR A 110 -8.83 -7.15 4.50
N ALA A 111 -10.08 -7.46 4.12
CA ALA A 111 -10.35 -8.37 3.00
C ALA A 111 -9.76 -7.82 1.70
N THR A 112 -10.01 -6.54 1.41
CA THR A 112 -9.53 -5.82 0.21
C THR A 112 -8.01 -5.86 0.09
N ALA A 113 -7.26 -5.56 1.16
CA ALA A 113 -5.80 -5.52 1.12
C ALA A 113 -5.17 -6.91 0.93
N LEU A 114 -5.77 -7.98 1.48
CA LEU A 114 -5.34 -9.35 1.17
C LEU A 114 -5.66 -9.72 -0.28
N VAL A 115 -6.82 -9.30 -0.81
CA VAL A 115 -7.25 -9.61 -2.16
C VAL A 115 -6.43 -8.86 -3.22
N ASP A 116 -6.04 -7.62 -3.00
CA ASP A 116 -5.16 -6.90 -3.92
C ASP A 116 -3.74 -7.50 -3.93
N PHE A 117 -3.18 -7.81 -2.75
CA PHE A 117 -1.93 -8.55 -2.66
C PHE A 117 -2.00 -9.91 -3.37
N TRP A 118 -3.08 -10.66 -3.17
CA TRP A 118 -3.33 -11.93 -3.87
C TRP A 118 -3.44 -11.75 -5.39
N ARG A 119 -4.10 -10.69 -5.89
CA ARG A 119 -4.12 -10.34 -7.32
C ARG A 119 -2.71 -10.10 -7.85
N THR A 120 -1.92 -9.25 -7.18
CA THR A 120 -0.57 -8.90 -7.63
C THR A 120 0.37 -10.12 -7.62
N VAL A 121 0.35 -10.95 -6.57
CA VAL A 121 1.10 -12.22 -6.52
C VAL A 121 0.69 -13.15 -7.66
N THR A 122 -0.62 -13.37 -7.84
CA THR A 122 -1.10 -14.44 -8.73
C THR A 122 -1.16 -14.03 -10.20
N THR A 123 -1.27 -12.73 -10.53
CA THR A 123 -1.04 -12.23 -11.89
C THR A 123 0.42 -12.46 -12.30
N SER A 124 1.38 -12.10 -11.43
CA SER A 124 2.81 -12.33 -11.69
C SER A 124 3.13 -13.82 -11.90
N HIS A 125 2.55 -14.68 -11.06
CA HIS A 125 2.73 -16.13 -11.13
C HIS A 125 2.06 -16.79 -12.35
N ARG A 126 0.79 -16.47 -12.64
CA ARG A 126 0.03 -17.03 -13.77
C ARG A 126 0.57 -16.56 -15.13
N ASN A 127 1.32 -15.46 -15.18
CA ASN A 127 2.02 -14.99 -16.40
C ASN A 127 3.28 -15.81 -16.74
N GLN A 128 3.71 -16.77 -15.92
CA GLN A 128 4.86 -17.63 -16.23
C GLN A 128 4.49 -18.74 -17.21
N GLN A 129 5.36 -19.01 -18.21
CA GLN A 129 5.17 -20.08 -19.20
C GLN A 129 5.11 -21.50 -18.57
N SER A 130 5.64 -21.67 -17.37
CA SER A 130 5.60 -22.90 -16.59
C SER A 130 5.69 -22.53 -15.11
N PRO A 131 4.55 -22.28 -14.43
CA PRO A 131 4.54 -21.81 -13.05
C PRO A 131 5.06 -22.89 -12.09
N SER A 132 6.07 -22.54 -11.29
CA SER A 132 6.54 -23.36 -10.17
C SER A 132 5.50 -23.42 -9.03
N PRO A 133 5.61 -24.32 -8.05
CA PRO A 133 4.81 -24.24 -6.83
C PRO A 133 4.98 -22.89 -6.13
N LEU A 134 3.90 -22.36 -5.54
CA LEU A 134 3.97 -21.16 -4.70
C LEU A 134 4.48 -21.54 -3.30
N LEU A 135 5.64 -21.01 -2.91
CA LEU A 135 6.18 -21.20 -1.56
C LEU A 135 5.55 -20.19 -0.60
N VAL A 136 4.59 -20.63 0.22
CA VAL A 136 3.86 -19.76 1.16
C VAL A 136 4.31 -20.06 2.59
N HIS A 137 4.70 -19.04 3.34
CA HIS A 137 5.04 -19.18 4.76
C HIS A 137 4.52 -18.01 5.62
N CYS A 138 4.55 -18.23 6.92
CA CYS A 138 4.41 -17.22 7.97
C CYS A 138 5.39 -17.61 9.07
N SER A 139 5.02 -17.61 10.35
CA SER A 139 5.84 -18.20 11.41
C SER A 139 5.76 -19.74 11.42
N ALA A 140 4.59 -20.32 11.70
CA ALA A 140 4.39 -21.77 11.73
C ALA A 140 3.99 -22.40 10.38
N GLY A 141 3.63 -21.59 9.39
CA GLY A 141 3.22 -22.07 8.06
C GLY A 141 1.84 -22.73 8.03
N VAL A 142 0.90 -22.31 8.90
CA VAL A 142 -0.44 -22.96 9.02
C VAL A 142 -1.60 -21.98 9.10
N GLY A 143 -1.51 -20.94 9.93
CA GLY A 143 -2.57 -19.93 10.10
C GLY A 143 -2.71 -19.03 8.87
N ARG A 144 -1.93 -17.94 8.81
CA ARG A 144 -1.95 -16.97 7.69
C ARG A 144 -1.67 -17.62 6.34
N SER A 145 -0.73 -18.57 6.27
CA SER A 145 -0.43 -19.35 5.06
C SER A 145 -1.62 -20.18 4.58
N GLY A 146 -2.35 -20.83 5.50
CA GLY A 146 -3.57 -21.55 5.17
C GLY A 146 -4.69 -20.61 4.71
N THR A 147 -4.80 -19.42 5.30
CA THR A 147 -5.77 -18.39 4.87
C THR A 147 -5.52 -17.96 3.42
N PHE A 148 -4.27 -17.65 3.06
CA PHE A 148 -3.90 -17.26 1.69
C PHE A 148 -4.11 -18.40 0.69
N ILE A 149 -3.68 -19.63 1.00
CA ILE A 149 -3.85 -20.78 0.10
C ILE A 149 -5.34 -21.14 -0.07
N ALA A 150 -6.17 -21.01 0.98
CA ALA A 150 -7.59 -21.29 0.88
C ALA A 150 -8.33 -20.28 -0.01
N LEU A 151 -7.96 -18.99 0.07
CA LEU A 151 -8.44 -17.95 -0.85
C LEU A 151 -8.09 -18.27 -2.31
N ASP A 152 -6.83 -18.60 -2.57
CA ASP A 152 -6.37 -18.87 -3.94
C ASP A 152 -7.04 -20.12 -4.53
N ILE A 153 -7.09 -21.24 -3.80
CA ILE A 153 -7.77 -22.47 -4.25
C ILE A 153 -9.27 -22.21 -4.50
N ALA A 154 -9.93 -21.41 -3.65
CA ALA A 154 -11.34 -21.08 -3.81
C ALA A 154 -11.61 -20.22 -5.06
N MET A 155 -10.78 -19.21 -5.31
CA MET A 155 -10.93 -18.33 -6.48
C MET A 155 -10.53 -19.03 -7.79
N ASP A 156 -9.55 -19.93 -7.75
CA ASP A 156 -9.16 -20.77 -8.88
C ASP A 156 -10.29 -21.77 -9.26
N GLY A 157 -11.12 -22.16 -8.28
CA GLY A 157 -12.34 -22.94 -8.47
C GLY A 157 -13.54 -22.10 -8.95
N ALA A 158 -13.75 -20.91 -8.38
CA ALA A 158 -14.82 -19.98 -8.74
C ALA A 158 -14.78 -19.48 -10.20
N GLN A 159 -13.66 -19.67 -10.89
CA GLN A 159 -13.50 -19.41 -12.32
C GLN A 159 -13.94 -20.58 -13.23
N LYS A 160 -14.18 -21.77 -12.66
CA LYS A 160 -14.34 -23.04 -13.37
C LYS A 160 -15.61 -23.81 -12.97
N GLU A 161 -16.07 -23.65 -11.73
CA GLU A 161 -17.30 -24.20 -11.17
C GLU A 161 -18.24 -23.10 -10.66
N SER A 162 -19.52 -23.41 -10.51
CA SER A 162 -20.55 -22.47 -10.00
C SER A 162 -20.65 -22.41 -8.48
N GLU A 163 -19.88 -23.23 -7.76
CA GLU A 163 -19.94 -23.39 -6.29
C GLU A 163 -18.53 -23.35 -5.68
N ILE A 164 -18.43 -23.07 -4.38
CA ILE A 164 -17.16 -23.00 -3.65
C ILE A 164 -17.32 -23.67 -2.27
N ASP A 165 -16.83 -24.91 -2.12
CA ASP A 165 -16.79 -25.58 -0.82
C ASP A 165 -15.51 -25.23 -0.03
N ILE A 166 -15.60 -24.15 0.75
CA ILE A 166 -14.55 -23.69 1.67
C ILE A 166 -14.24 -24.74 2.76
N PHE A 167 -15.22 -25.55 3.17
CA PHE A 167 -15.02 -26.61 4.16
C PHE A 167 -14.16 -27.75 3.57
N ALA A 168 -14.52 -28.26 2.38
CA ALA A 168 -13.74 -29.30 1.70
C ALA A 168 -12.36 -28.82 1.21
N ILE A 169 -12.19 -27.51 0.95
CA ILE A 169 -10.87 -26.91 0.72
C ILE A 169 -10.02 -27.00 1.99
N VAL A 170 -10.52 -26.47 3.12
CA VAL A 170 -9.76 -26.46 4.39
C VAL A 170 -9.57 -27.86 4.97
N GLN A 171 -10.48 -28.81 4.72
CA GLN A 171 -10.31 -30.22 5.12
C GLN A 171 -9.13 -30.86 4.38
N ARG A 172 -9.11 -30.81 3.04
CA ARG A 172 -7.99 -31.35 2.23
C ARG A 172 -6.65 -30.71 2.59
N MET A 173 -6.63 -29.40 2.80
CA MET A 173 -5.42 -28.71 3.27
C MET A 173 -4.93 -29.20 4.64
N ARG A 174 -5.82 -29.72 5.50
CA ARG A 174 -5.48 -30.31 6.81
C ARG A 174 -5.04 -31.77 6.72
N GLU A 175 -5.44 -32.48 5.66
CA GLU A 175 -4.94 -33.81 5.32
C GLU A 175 -3.47 -33.72 4.84
N ASP A 176 -3.14 -32.72 4.00
CA ASP A 176 -1.76 -32.41 3.58
C ASP A 176 -0.89 -31.85 4.73
N ARG A 177 -1.43 -30.94 5.56
CA ARG A 177 -0.68 -30.27 6.62
C ARG A 177 -1.55 -29.93 7.83
N VAL A 178 -1.20 -30.47 8.99
CA VAL A 178 -1.95 -30.26 10.24
C VAL A 178 -2.16 -28.78 10.57
N ASN A 179 -3.36 -28.44 11.08
CA ASN A 179 -3.76 -27.10 11.55
C ASN A 179 -3.81 -25.97 10.50
N MET A 180 -3.82 -26.27 9.18
CA MET A 180 -4.08 -25.25 8.15
C MET A 180 -5.40 -24.51 8.41
N VAL A 181 -5.37 -23.17 8.30
CA VAL A 181 -6.41 -22.25 8.80
C VAL A 181 -6.67 -22.51 10.29
N GLN A 182 -5.79 -21.98 11.14
CA GLN A 182 -5.62 -22.41 12.53
C GLN A 182 -6.75 -21.96 13.49
N THR A 183 -7.42 -20.85 13.19
CA THR A 183 -8.39 -20.22 14.12
C THR A 183 -9.76 -20.00 13.48
N LYS A 184 -10.82 -19.93 14.31
CA LYS A 184 -12.18 -19.59 13.86
C LYS A 184 -12.24 -18.23 13.16
N SER A 185 -11.46 -17.24 13.63
CA SER A 185 -11.38 -15.91 13.02
C SER A 185 -10.74 -15.97 11.63
N GLN A 186 -9.66 -16.73 11.45
CA GLN A 186 -9.07 -16.98 10.13
C GLN A 186 -10.04 -17.72 9.20
N TYR A 187 -10.81 -18.68 9.71
CA TYR A 187 -11.80 -19.40 8.90
C TYR A 187 -12.95 -18.48 8.44
N ARG A 188 -13.49 -17.63 9.32
CA ARG A 188 -14.44 -16.56 8.94
C ARG A 188 -13.82 -15.64 7.87
N PHE A 189 -12.58 -15.21 8.08
CA PHE A 189 -11.91 -14.28 7.18
C PHE A 189 -11.63 -14.86 5.78
N VAL A 190 -11.51 -16.19 5.64
CA VAL A 190 -11.49 -16.85 4.31
C VAL A 190 -12.81 -16.62 3.56
N HIS A 191 -13.97 -16.72 4.21
CA HIS A 191 -15.26 -16.38 3.58
C HIS A 191 -15.33 -14.89 3.19
N GLU A 192 -14.85 -13.99 4.05
CA GLU A 192 -14.86 -12.54 3.80
C GLU A 192 -13.94 -12.16 2.62
N ALA A 193 -12.73 -12.73 2.55
CA ALA A 193 -11.79 -12.52 1.45
C ALA A 193 -12.25 -13.14 0.13
N ILE A 194 -12.97 -14.27 0.15
CA ILE A 194 -13.55 -14.87 -1.07
C ILE A 194 -14.74 -14.03 -1.57
N LEU A 195 -15.60 -13.54 -0.67
CA LEU A 195 -16.69 -12.64 -1.03
C LEU A 195 -16.17 -11.32 -1.63
N GLU A 196 -15.11 -10.75 -1.04
CA GLU A 196 -14.35 -9.64 -1.60
C GLU A 196 -13.85 -9.95 -3.02
N ALA A 197 -12.99 -10.97 -3.16
CA ALA A 197 -12.37 -11.33 -4.43
C ALA A 197 -13.39 -11.66 -5.54
N TYR A 198 -14.54 -12.23 -5.17
CA TYR A 198 -15.64 -12.48 -6.09
C TYR A 198 -16.42 -11.20 -6.45
N THR A 199 -16.74 -10.32 -5.51
CA THR A 199 -17.52 -9.10 -5.80
C THR A 199 -16.75 -8.10 -6.64
N SER A 200 -15.44 -7.94 -6.43
CA SER A 200 -14.58 -7.02 -7.18
C SER A 200 -13.91 -7.64 -8.43
N ARG A 201 -14.34 -8.82 -8.90
CA ARG A 201 -13.56 -9.71 -9.80
C ARG A 201 -13.21 -9.21 -11.23
N HIS A 202 -13.72 -8.06 -11.67
CA HIS A 202 -13.50 -7.53 -13.04
C HIS A 202 -13.12 -6.03 -13.08
N THR A 203 -12.58 -5.51 -11.97
CA THR A 203 -12.31 -4.08 -11.81
C THR A 203 -10.91 -3.66 -12.26
N ARG A 204 -9.91 -4.55 -12.15
CA ARG A 204 -8.55 -4.35 -12.64
C ARG A 204 -8.50 -4.42 -14.17
N LEU A 205 -7.98 -3.37 -14.80
CA LEU A 205 -7.81 -3.20 -16.24
C LEU A 205 -6.33 -2.92 -16.55
N ALA A 206 -5.73 -3.65 -17.48
CA ALA A 206 -4.38 -3.33 -17.98
C ALA A 206 -4.38 -1.94 -18.64
N LEU A 207 -3.33 -1.13 -18.44
CA LEU A 207 -3.29 0.28 -18.89
C LEU A 207 -3.51 0.44 -20.41
N ILE A 208 -3.00 -0.51 -21.22
CA ILE A 208 -3.21 -0.54 -22.68
C ILE A 208 -4.70 -0.71 -23.03
N ALA A 209 -5.44 -1.49 -22.25
CA ALA A 209 -6.87 -1.70 -22.43
C ALA A 209 -7.71 -0.52 -21.90
N PHE A 210 -7.24 0.18 -20.87
CA PHE A 210 -7.94 1.33 -20.27
C PHE A 210 -8.24 2.42 -21.33
N ASN A 211 -7.25 2.79 -22.15
CA ASN A 211 -7.42 3.72 -23.28
C ASN A 211 -8.41 3.23 -24.35
N SER A 212 -8.64 1.92 -24.46
CA SER A 212 -9.62 1.35 -25.39
C SER A 212 -11.05 1.37 -24.82
N PHE A 213 -11.21 1.34 -23.49
CA PHE A 213 -12.50 1.43 -22.81
C PHE A 213 -12.93 2.88 -22.53
N PHE A 214 -11.98 3.78 -22.29
CA PHE A 214 -12.21 5.21 -22.07
C PHE A 214 -11.47 6.07 -23.12
N PRO A 215 -11.84 5.98 -24.42
CA PRO A 215 -11.16 6.71 -25.50
C PRO A 215 -11.48 8.23 -25.53
N ARG A 216 -12.24 8.72 -24.57
CA ARG A 216 -12.56 10.14 -24.31
C ARG A 216 -12.70 10.33 -22.81
N ALA A 217 -12.52 11.56 -22.32
CA ALA A 217 -12.83 11.90 -20.94
C ALA A 217 -14.28 11.55 -20.60
N ILE A 218 -14.50 11.02 -19.40
CA ILE A 218 -15.84 10.75 -18.87
C ILE A 218 -16.46 12.10 -18.49
N ASP A 219 -17.67 12.37 -18.97
CA ASP A 219 -18.47 13.50 -18.51
C ASP A 219 -19.11 13.13 -17.16
N PRO A 220 -18.77 13.79 -16.04
CA PRO A 220 -19.31 13.47 -14.73
C PRO A 220 -20.82 13.79 -14.61
N THR A 221 -21.39 14.57 -15.53
CA THR A 221 -22.83 14.90 -15.55
C THR A 221 -23.68 13.87 -16.29
N THR A 222 -23.05 12.92 -17.00
CA THR A 222 -23.73 11.88 -17.78
C THR A 222 -23.55 10.52 -17.11
N ALA A 223 -24.68 9.86 -16.78
CA ALA A 223 -24.70 8.52 -16.20
C ALA A 223 -23.93 7.49 -17.04
N ASN A 224 -23.24 6.58 -16.36
CA ASN A 224 -22.39 5.54 -16.93
C ASN A 224 -22.60 4.25 -16.13
N ASP A 225 -23.38 3.31 -16.67
CA ASP A 225 -23.82 2.10 -15.97
C ASP A 225 -22.70 1.31 -15.27
N ARG A 226 -21.47 1.36 -15.80
CA ARG A 226 -20.30 0.74 -15.17
C ARG A 226 -19.81 1.53 -13.97
N VAL A 227 -19.55 2.83 -14.13
CA VAL A 227 -19.12 3.71 -13.02
C VAL A 227 -20.21 3.76 -11.94
N ASP A 228 -21.47 3.85 -12.34
CA ASP A 228 -22.63 3.90 -11.45
C ASP A 228 -22.95 2.57 -10.76
N SER A 229 -22.42 1.44 -11.23
CA SER A 229 -22.51 0.15 -10.51
C SER A 229 -21.28 -0.08 -9.62
N GLU A 230 -20.09 0.32 -10.06
CA GLU A 230 -18.87 0.36 -9.26
C GLU A 230 -19.02 1.33 -8.05
N TYR A 231 -19.75 2.44 -8.19
CA TYR A 231 -19.95 3.47 -7.15
C TYR A 231 -20.69 3.00 -5.89
N LYS A 232 -21.49 1.93 -5.96
CA LYS A 232 -22.53 1.62 -4.95
C LYS A 232 -22.02 0.86 -3.70
N THR A 233 -20.72 0.85 -3.38
CA THR A 233 -20.11 -0.10 -2.40
C THR A 233 -18.82 0.38 -1.64
N PHE A 234 -18.88 1.46 -0.82
CA PHE A 234 -17.70 2.28 -0.37
C PHE A 234 -17.69 2.78 1.14
N PHE A 235 -16.51 2.95 1.84
CA PHE A 235 -16.02 3.86 3.00
C PHE A 235 -15.17 3.14 4.13
N SER A 236 -13.97 3.51 4.68
CA SER A 236 -12.91 4.60 4.66
C SER A 236 -11.34 4.18 4.58
N ARG A 237 -10.32 5.06 4.74
CA ARG A 237 -8.87 4.73 5.14
C ARG A 237 -7.86 3.86 4.30
N LEU A 238 -6.75 4.49 3.87
CA LEU A 238 -5.37 3.94 3.88
C LEU A 238 -4.38 4.99 4.48
N GLY A 239 -3.09 4.66 4.62
CA GLY A 239 -2.06 5.45 5.32
C GLY A 239 -1.77 6.85 4.76
N CYS A 240 -2.52 7.84 5.26
CA CYS A 240 -2.17 9.25 5.37
C CYS A 240 -3.06 9.89 6.46
N ILE A 241 -2.67 11.03 7.02
CA ILE A 241 -3.51 11.71 8.03
C ILE A 241 -4.59 12.51 7.30
N VAL A 242 -5.73 11.85 7.06
CA VAL A 242 -6.92 12.49 6.51
C VAL A 242 -7.67 13.21 7.63
N THR A 243 -7.91 14.52 7.47
CA THR A 243 -8.59 15.36 8.47
C THR A 243 -9.49 16.40 7.81
N GLN A 244 -10.50 16.88 8.55
CA GLN A 244 -11.20 18.12 8.21
C GLN A 244 -10.26 19.33 8.35
N LEU A 245 -10.62 20.45 7.68
CA LEU A 245 -10.00 21.75 7.97
C LEU A 245 -10.18 22.12 9.44
N PRO A 246 -9.19 22.74 10.11
CA PRO A 246 -9.35 23.16 11.50
C PRO A 246 -10.48 24.16 11.71
N LEU A 247 -11.25 23.94 12.76
CA LEU A 247 -12.13 24.95 13.32
C LEU A 247 -11.31 25.86 14.22
N TYR A 248 -11.79 27.08 14.50
CA TYR A 248 -11.12 28.07 15.35
C TYR A 248 -10.51 27.50 16.65
N HIS A 249 -11.22 26.57 17.29
CA HIS A 249 -10.79 25.94 18.55
C HIS A 249 -9.85 24.73 18.39
N THR A 250 -9.62 24.23 17.17
CA THR A 250 -8.72 23.10 16.86
C THR A 250 -7.51 23.48 16.00
N MET A 251 -7.26 24.78 15.76
CA MET A 251 -6.13 25.26 14.94
C MET A 251 -4.77 24.82 15.51
N ILE A 252 -4.66 24.71 16.84
CA ILE A 252 -3.49 24.18 17.54
C ILE A 252 -3.31 22.66 17.33
N ASP A 253 -4.38 21.93 17.08
CA ASP A 253 -4.34 20.46 17.01
C ASP A 253 -3.76 19.95 15.70
N ILE A 254 -3.89 20.69 14.58
CA ILE A 254 -3.08 20.38 13.39
C ILE A 254 -1.59 20.59 13.67
N TRP A 255 -1.19 21.64 14.39
CA TRP A 255 0.22 21.82 14.73
C TRP A 255 0.74 20.75 15.69
N ARG A 256 -0.11 20.23 16.60
CA ARG A 256 0.21 19.01 17.38
C ARG A 256 0.33 17.74 16.53
N LEU A 257 -0.51 17.57 15.51
CA LEU A 257 -0.42 16.44 14.57
C LEU A 257 0.85 16.54 13.71
N VAL A 258 1.21 17.74 13.26
CA VAL A 258 2.45 18.02 12.53
C VAL A 258 3.68 17.80 13.41
N ASP A 259 3.62 18.16 14.69
CA ASP A 259 4.72 17.98 15.63
C ASP A 259 4.93 16.53 16.03
N GLY A 260 3.86 15.80 16.38
CA GLY A 260 3.93 14.42 16.87
C GLY A 260 3.84 13.30 15.82
N ASN A 261 3.94 13.61 14.53
CA ASN A 261 3.98 12.63 13.42
C ASN A 261 4.92 13.12 12.29
N ASP A 262 5.91 13.96 12.60
CA ASP A 262 6.93 14.55 11.71
C ASP A 262 6.47 14.87 10.27
N VAL A 263 5.35 15.62 10.17
CA VAL A 263 4.69 15.94 8.91
C VAL A 263 5.43 17.05 8.17
N THR A 264 6.16 16.71 7.12
CA THR A 264 6.80 17.72 6.24
C THR A 264 5.82 18.39 5.28
N THR A 265 4.68 17.76 4.98
CA THR A 265 3.78 18.16 3.88
C THR A 265 2.30 18.08 4.26
N ILE A 266 1.57 19.17 4.02
CA ILE A 266 0.12 19.29 4.20
C ILE A 266 -0.52 19.62 2.84
N VAL A 267 -1.48 18.81 2.42
CA VAL A 267 -2.25 19.00 1.18
C VAL A 267 -3.63 19.56 1.54
N SER A 268 -3.95 20.77 1.06
CA SER A 268 -5.18 21.49 1.40
C SER A 268 -6.09 21.66 0.18
N LEU A 269 -7.23 20.95 0.17
CA LEU A 269 -8.10 20.80 -1.00
C LEU A 269 -9.43 21.54 -0.84
N GLY A 270 -9.66 22.52 -1.72
CA GLY A 270 -10.90 23.29 -1.78
C GLY A 270 -10.67 24.79 -1.89
N ALA A 271 -11.68 25.50 -2.40
CA ALA A 271 -11.70 26.96 -2.44
C ALA A 271 -11.60 27.57 -1.03
N GLU A 272 -11.12 28.81 -0.97
CA GLU A 272 -11.13 29.59 0.28
C GLU A 272 -12.57 30.01 0.59
N VAL A 273 -13.00 29.86 1.85
CA VAL A 273 -14.36 30.19 2.26
C VAL A 273 -14.42 31.65 2.72
N ASP A 274 -15.19 32.47 2.03
CA ASP A 274 -15.46 33.85 2.43
C ASP A 274 -16.26 33.92 3.75
N GLY A 275 -15.89 34.83 4.64
CA GLY A 275 -16.59 35.07 5.90
C GLY A 275 -15.83 34.56 7.14
N PRO A 276 -16.52 34.22 8.24
CA PRO A 276 -15.88 33.86 9.52
C PRO A 276 -14.94 32.65 9.43
N GLU A 277 -15.15 31.75 8.48
CA GLU A 277 -14.31 30.57 8.29
C GLU A 277 -12.91 30.92 7.74
N ALA A 278 -12.74 32.08 7.10
CA ALA A 278 -11.42 32.62 6.75
C ALA A 278 -10.55 32.94 7.98
N GLU A 279 -11.16 33.25 9.13
CA GLU A 279 -10.42 33.45 10.40
C GLU A 279 -9.81 32.14 10.93
N CYS A 280 -10.33 30.98 10.50
CA CYS A 280 -9.78 29.66 10.83
C CYS A 280 -8.53 29.30 10.00
N CYS A 281 -7.97 30.24 9.22
CA CYS A 281 -6.73 30.05 8.47
C CYS A 281 -5.51 29.87 9.41
N TYR A 282 -5.16 28.62 9.69
CA TYR A 282 -4.15 28.21 10.68
C TYR A 282 -2.68 28.38 10.22
N TRP A 283 -2.42 29.01 9.08
CA TRP A 283 -1.08 29.42 8.65
C TRP A 283 -1.03 30.91 8.24
N PRO A 284 0.13 31.59 8.32
CA PRO A 284 0.36 32.92 7.76
C PRO A 284 0.24 32.95 6.23
N ARG A 285 -0.11 34.12 5.66
CA ARG A 285 -0.39 34.29 4.22
C ARG A 285 0.44 35.37 3.51
N GLN A 286 1.21 36.16 4.26
CA GLN A 286 2.17 37.14 3.75
C GLN A 286 3.59 36.67 4.11
N GLU A 287 4.55 36.78 3.18
CA GLU A 287 5.93 36.31 3.44
C GLU A 287 6.56 37.12 4.58
N GLY A 288 7.29 36.45 5.48
CA GLY A 288 7.80 37.01 6.72
C GLY A 288 6.75 37.22 7.83
N GLN A 289 5.47 36.92 7.60
CA GLN A 289 4.46 36.92 8.66
C GLN A 289 4.56 35.65 9.52
N SER A 290 4.53 35.82 10.84
CA SER A 290 4.37 34.74 11.81
C SER A 290 2.96 34.71 12.40
N LYS A 291 2.52 33.53 12.86
CA LYS A 291 1.35 33.32 13.73
C LYS A 291 1.73 32.38 14.87
N GLU A 292 1.19 32.62 16.06
CA GLU A 292 1.38 31.78 17.25
C GLU A 292 0.15 30.88 17.49
N PHE A 293 0.40 29.61 17.81
CA PHE A 293 -0.62 28.59 18.10
C PHE A 293 -0.24 27.82 19.37
N GLY A 294 -0.24 28.51 20.51
CA GLY A 294 0.19 27.93 21.79
C GLY A 294 1.72 27.79 21.86
N PRO A 295 2.29 26.57 21.92
CA PRO A 295 3.74 26.37 21.94
C PRO A 295 4.40 26.46 20.55
N PHE A 296 3.62 26.66 19.48
CA PHE A 296 4.09 26.68 18.09
C PHE A 296 4.08 28.10 17.52
N THR A 297 5.19 28.49 16.88
CA THR A 297 5.29 29.69 16.05
C THR A 297 5.48 29.28 14.60
N VAL A 298 4.58 29.73 13.72
CA VAL A 298 4.54 29.34 12.31
C VAL A 298 4.77 30.57 11.46
N THR A 299 5.83 30.57 10.63
CA THR A 299 6.24 31.72 9.81
C THR A 299 6.20 31.36 8.33
N LEU A 300 5.64 32.22 7.46
CA LEU A 300 5.67 32.00 6.00
C LEU A 300 7.03 32.42 5.44
N SER A 301 7.87 31.43 5.12
CA SER A 301 9.22 31.63 4.58
C SER A 301 9.19 31.94 3.08
N SER A 302 8.33 31.28 2.28
CA SER A 302 8.11 31.64 0.87
C SER A 302 6.77 31.14 0.32
N LYS A 303 6.28 31.78 -0.75
CA LYS A 303 5.05 31.41 -1.49
C LYS A 303 5.31 31.30 -2.99
N ALA A 304 4.99 30.15 -3.58
CA ALA A 304 5.12 29.90 -5.01
C ALA A 304 3.76 29.51 -5.64
N ILE A 305 3.38 30.17 -6.73
CA ILE A 305 2.25 29.74 -7.57
C ILE A 305 2.79 28.70 -8.56
N LEU A 306 2.21 27.50 -8.55
CA LEU A 306 2.73 26.31 -9.27
C LEU A 306 1.78 25.80 -10.37
N GLY A 307 0.60 26.39 -10.50
CA GLY A 307 -0.43 25.99 -11.46
C GLY A 307 -1.52 27.05 -11.59
N GLN A 308 -2.61 26.73 -12.28
CA GLN A 308 -3.75 27.64 -12.40
C GLN A 308 -4.47 27.84 -11.06
N HIS A 309 -4.57 26.76 -10.28
CA HIS A 309 -5.22 26.73 -8.96
C HIS A 309 -4.34 26.16 -7.84
N LEU A 310 -3.07 25.87 -8.13
CA LEU A 310 -2.11 25.24 -7.21
C LEU A 310 -1.10 26.27 -6.67
N THR A 311 -0.99 26.37 -5.34
CA THR A 311 -0.02 27.24 -4.64
C THR A 311 0.70 26.45 -3.55
N SER A 312 2.03 26.61 -3.48
CA SER A 312 2.87 26.08 -2.40
C SER A 312 3.24 27.21 -1.43
N PHE A 313 3.12 26.94 -0.14
CA PHE A 313 3.60 27.78 0.96
C PHE A 313 4.67 27.00 1.72
N MET A 314 5.86 27.56 1.87
CA MET A 314 6.96 27.00 2.66
C MET A 314 6.96 27.69 4.02
N LEU A 315 6.70 26.93 5.09
CA LEU A 315 6.59 27.45 6.44
C LEU A 315 7.81 27.03 7.27
N SER A 316 8.34 27.94 8.10
CA SER A 316 9.09 27.52 9.29
C SER A 316 8.10 27.24 10.41
N LEU A 317 8.20 26.05 11.01
CA LEU A 317 7.56 25.66 12.25
C LEU A 317 8.61 25.62 13.36
N GLN A 318 8.50 26.54 14.31
CA GLN A 318 9.25 26.53 15.56
C GLN A 318 8.35 26.02 16.68
N SER A 319 8.84 25.06 17.47
CA SER A 319 8.14 24.52 18.65
C SER A 319 8.94 24.82 19.92
N GLN A 320 8.27 25.19 21.01
CA GLN A 320 8.91 25.41 22.32
C GLN A 320 9.59 24.16 22.92
N SER A 321 9.32 22.96 22.37
CA SER A 321 10.02 21.71 22.71
C SER A 321 11.28 21.44 21.86
N SER A 322 11.46 22.15 20.73
CA SER A 322 12.56 21.96 19.79
C SER A 322 13.63 23.06 19.91
N SER A 323 14.89 22.70 19.65
CA SER A 323 15.98 23.68 19.49
C SER A 323 16.22 24.11 18.05
N TYR A 324 15.41 23.62 17.10
CA TYR A 324 15.52 23.91 15.67
C TYR A 324 14.13 24.09 15.02
N ASP A 325 14.08 25.02 14.07
CA ASP A 325 12.96 25.23 13.15
C ASP A 325 12.88 24.06 12.15
N ARG A 326 11.67 23.58 11.83
CA ARG A 326 11.42 22.57 10.78
C ARG A 326 10.68 23.19 9.59
N GLU A 327 11.03 22.79 8.37
CA GLU A 327 10.27 23.19 7.18
C GLU A 327 9.00 22.36 7.02
N VAL A 328 7.86 23.04 6.84
CA VAL A 328 6.56 22.41 6.55
C VAL A 328 5.94 23.04 5.31
N TYR A 329 5.60 22.23 4.32
CA TYR A 329 5.04 22.68 3.04
C TYR A 329 3.52 22.52 3.03
N VAL A 330 2.78 23.63 2.87
CA VAL A 330 1.34 23.59 2.57
C VAL A 330 1.15 23.69 1.06
N LEU A 331 0.63 22.63 0.45
CA LEU A 331 0.25 22.56 -0.96
C LEU A 331 -1.26 22.78 -1.05
N GLN A 332 -1.66 24.01 -1.39
CA GLN A 332 -3.07 24.41 -1.50
C GLN A 332 -3.56 24.30 -2.94
N TYR A 333 -4.68 23.60 -3.12
CA TYR A 333 -5.41 23.55 -4.40
C TYR A 333 -6.81 24.13 -4.23
N SER A 334 -7.03 25.34 -4.78
CA SER A 334 -8.28 26.09 -4.61
C SER A 334 -9.37 25.73 -5.62
N GLY A 335 -8.97 25.22 -6.78
CA GLY A 335 -9.85 24.87 -7.92
C GLY A 335 -10.56 23.54 -7.72
N TRP A 336 -11.20 23.36 -6.58
CA TRP A 336 -12.09 22.23 -6.32
C TRP A 336 -13.40 22.78 -5.78
N THR A 337 -14.08 23.56 -6.62
CA THR A 337 -15.33 24.24 -6.28
C THR A 337 -16.54 23.31 -6.38
N HIS A 338 -16.51 22.36 -7.30
CA HIS A 338 -17.57 21.40 -7.59
C HIS A 338 -17.19 19.96 -7.15
N GLU A 339 -17.90 18.96 -7.68
CA GLU A 339 -17.69 17.53 -7.35
C GLU A 339 -16.29 17.04 -7.79
N VAL A 340 -15.82 17.52 -8.94
CA VAL A 340 -14.50 17.21 -9.53
C VAL A 340 -13.55 18.42 -9.47
N PRO A 341 -12.22 18.21 -9.59
CA PRO A 341 -11.26 19.30 -9.74
C PRO A 341 -11.49 20.13 -11.02
N ASP A 342 -11.33 21.44 -10.91
CA ASP A 342 -11.48 22.42 -11.99
C ASP A 342 -10.28 22.41 -12.97
N SER A 343 -9.18 21.73 -12.60
CA SER A 343 -7.94 21.60 -13.39
C SER A 343 -7.20 20.30 -13.09
N THR A 344 -7.32 19.30 -13.98
CA THR A 344 -6.58 18.03 -13.88
C THR A 344 -5.05 18.17 -13.92
N PRO A 345 -4.44 19.04 -14.77
CA PRO A 345 -2.99 19.21 -14.81
C PRO A 345 -2.39 19.65 -13.47
N ASP A 346 -3.09 20.53 -12.74
CA ASP A 346 -2.68 20.97 -11.41
C ASP A 346 -2.76 19.84 -10.38
N ILE A 347 -3.75 18.94 -10.47
CA ILE A 347 -3.85 17.75 -9.61
C ILE A 347 -2.71 16.77 -9.87
N LEU A 348 -2.34 16.54 -11.13
CA LEU A 348 -1.18 15.70 -11.48
C LEU A 348 0.12 16.32 -10.95
N HIS A 349 0.31 17.63 -11.14
CA HIS A 349 1.47 18.35 -10.60
C HIS A 349 1.51 18.30 -9.06
N LEU A 350 0.37 18.39 -8.37
CA LEU A 350 0.27 18.20 -6.93
C LEU A 350 0.68 16.79 -6.48
N VAL A 351 0.28 15.74 -7.21
CA VAL A 351 0.71 14.35 -6.93
C VAL A 351 2.22 14.19 -7.13
N ASP A 352 2.77 14.75 -8.22
CA ASP A 352 4.23 14.74 -8.47
C ASP A 352 5.02 15.49 -7.39
N LEU A 353 4.50 16.63 -6.89
CA LEU A 353 5.11 17.42 -5.82
C LEU A 353 5.11 16.72 -4.45
N ILE A 354 4.20 15.78 -4.22
CA ILE A 354 4.19 14.91 -3.03
C ILE A 354 5.19 13.76 -3.25
N ASN A 355 5.08 13.07 -4.39
CA ASN A 355 5.96 11.96 -4.78
C ASN A 355 7.44 12.36 -4.87
N ALA A 356 7.75 13.62 -5.18
CA ALA A 356 9.10 14.16 -5.25
C ALA A 356 9.63 14.70 -3.91
N ARG A 357 8.78 14.87 -2.90
CA ARG A 357 9.21 15.13 -1.51
C ARG A 357 9.49 13.82 -0.79
N ALA A 358 8.56 12.87 -0.82
CA ALA A 358 8.68 11.54 -0.21
C ALA A 358 9.85 10.66 -0.75
N ARG A 359 10.65 11.15 -1.71
CA ARG A 359 11.88 10.52 -2.19
C ARG A 359 13.17 11.16 -1.69
N ARG A 360 13.14 12.42 -1.24
CA ARG A 360 14.36 13.16 -0.87
C ARG A 360 15.02 12.58 0.37
N ASP A 361 14.20 12.16 1.32
CA ASP A 361 14.64 11.65 2.62
C ASP A 361 15.11 10.18 2.54
N VAL A 362 15.05 9.57 1.35
CA VAL A 362 15.49 8.18 1.07
C VAL A 362 16.94 8.14 0.52
N ASP A 363 17.50 9.28 0.11
CA ASP A 363 18.87 9.36 -0.42
C ASP A 363 19.96 9.53 0.67
N ASP A 364 19.58 9.77 1.94
CA ASP A 364 20.49 9.76 3.09
C ASP A 364 20.68 8.31 3.61
N GLU A 365 21.81 7.68 3.25
CA GLU A 365 22.01 6.21 3.33
C GLU A 365 22.21 5.60 4.75
N ASP A 366 22.30 6.40 5.82
CA ASP A 366 22.86 5.96 7.13
C ASP A 366 21.85 5.70 8.27
N ASP A 367 20.61 6.19 8.22
CA ASP A 367 19.62 6.00 9.31
C ASP A 367 18.76 4.73 9.14
N GLU A 368 18.74 3.85 10.16
CA GLU A 368 17.95 2.61 10.14
C GLU A 368 16.46 2.83 10.51
N ASP A 369 16.11 3.99 11.06
CA ASP A 369 14.75 4.43 11.44
C ASP A 369 14.21 5.52 10.48
N ASN A 370 14.31 5.29 9.17
CA ASN A 370 13.77 6.18 8.13
C ASN A 370 12.22 6.09 8.10
N GLU A 371 11.57 6.85 8.98
CA GLU A 371 10.11 6.86 9.16
C GLU A 371 9.37 7.42 7.93
N GLU A 372 8.16 6.91 7.64
CA GLU A 372 7.39 7.32 6.47
C GLU A 372 7.08 8.83 6.52
N ASN A 373 7.64 9.59 5.56
CA ASN A 373 7.43 11.04 5.45
C ASN A 373 5.93 11.36 5.33
N THR A 374 5.33 11.70 6.46
CA THR A 374 3.87 11.63 6.65
C THR A 374 3.19 12.85 6.05
N VAL A 375 2.13 12.61 5.29
CA VAL A 375 1.36 13.65 4.59
C VAL A 375 -0.02 13.80 5.25
N ILE A 376 -0.35 15.02 5.67
CA ILE A 376 -1.73 15.40 6.01
C ILE A 376 -2.48 15.73 4.72
N VAL A 377 -3.70 15.20 4.55
CA VAL A 377 -4.58 15.52 3.40
C VAL A 377 -5.93 16.00 3.91
N GLN A 378 -6.22 17.30 3.75
CA GLN A 378 -7.40 17.94 4.31
C GLN A 378 -8.33 18.56 3.26
N CYS A 379 -9.62 18.56 3.60
CA CYS A 379 -10.68 19.31 2.94
C CYS A 379 -11.74 19.70 3.98
N PHE A 380 -12.75 20.48 3.58
CA PHE A 380 -13.78 21.00 4.50
C PHE A 380 -14.37 19.96 5.46
N ASP A 381 -14.78 18.80 4.93
CA ASP A 381 -15.38 17.68 5.67
C ASP A 381 -14.38 16.58 6.07
N GLY A 382 -13.13 16.67 5.62
CA GLY A 382 -12.12 15.61 5.75
C GLY A 382 -12.48 14.29 5.05
N ALA A 383 -13.43 14.27 4.12
CA ALA A 383 -13.90 13.05 3.48
C ALA A 383 -14.00 13.17 1.96
N THR A 384 -14.83 14.08 1.44
CA THR A 384 -15.21 14.11 0.02
C THR A 384 -14.00 14.34 -0.91
N LYS A 385 -13.24 15.42 -0.69
CA LYS A 385 -12.14 15.80 -1.59
C LYS A 385 -10.84 15.08 -1.24
N SER A 386 -10.52 14.94 0.05
CA SER A 386 -9.36 14.14 0.50
C SER A 386 -9.46 12.66 0.09
N GLY A 387 -10.65 12.06 0.17
CA GLY A 387 -10.87 10.67 -0.23
C GLY A 387 -10.69 10.47 -1.74
N LEU A 388 -11.31 11.32 -2.56
CA LEU A 388 -11.14 11.28 -4.01
C LEU A 388 -9.70 11.58 -4.45
N PHE A 389 -9.02 12.55 -3.83
CA PHE A 389 -7.60 12.80 -4.07
C PHE A 389 -6.73 11.59 -3.69
N ARG A 390 -6.97 10.94 -2.54
CA ARG A 390 -6.23 9.74 -2.14
C ARG A 390 -6.43 8.57 -3.11
N ALA A 391 -7.65 8.38 -3.63
CA ALA A 391 -7.92 7.38 -4.66
C ALA A 391 -7.18 7.70 -5.98
N ILE A 392 -7.10 8.97 -6.37
CA ILE A 392 -6.31 9.42 -7.53
C ILE A 392 -4.81 9.12 -7.32
N CYS A 393 -4.24 9.38 -6.14
CA CYS A 393 -2.84 9.03 -5.83
C CYS A 393 -2.55 7.53 -5.99
N ASP A 394 -3.43 6.67 -5.47
CA ASP A 394 -3.26 5.21 -5.54
C ASP A 394 -3.37 4.68 -6.98
N VAL A 395 -4.34 5.20 -7.77
CA VAL A 395 -4.46 4.91 -9.20
C VAL A 395 -3.21 5.33 -9.98
N ILE A 396 -2.70 6.55 -9.76
CA ILE A 396 -1.48 7.04 -10.45
C ILE A 396 -0.27 6.17 -10.06
N SER A 397 -0.17 5.74 -8.80
CA SER A 397 0.90 4.84 -8.35
C SER A 397 0.83 3.49 -9.08
N ARG A 398 -0.35 2.83 -9.11
CA ARG A 398 -0.56 1.57 -9.84
C ARG A 398 -0.30 1.71 -11.35
N MET A 399 -0.74 2.82 -11.98
CA MET A 399 -0.41 3.11 -13.38
C MET A 399 1.10 3.22 -13.62
N THR A 400 1.84 3.81 -12.68
CA THR A 400 3.28 4.08 -12.79
C THR A 400 4.13 2.83 -12.56
N TYR A 401 3.79 2.02 -11.56
CA TYR A 401 4.62 0.90 -11.10
C TYR A 401 4.09 -0.47 -11.54
N ASP A 402 2.77 -0.70 -11.46
CA ASP A 402 2.14 -1.99 -11.75
C ASP A 402 1.61 -2.09 -13.20
N SER A 403 1.65 -0.98 -13.97
CA SER A 403 1.19 -0.86 -15.37
C SER A 403 -0.29 -1.20 -15.61
N ASP A 404 -1.12 -1.04 -14.57
CA ASP A 404 -2.56 -1.29 -14.62
C ASP A 404 -3.39 -0.27 -13.83
N VAL A 405 -4.70 -0.45 -13.87
CA VAL A 405 -5.70 0.48 -13.32
C VAL A 405 -6.80 -0.33 -12.63
N ASP A 406 -6.99 -0.14 -11.32
CA ASP A 406 -8.15 -0.69 -10.60
C ASP A 406 -8.78 0.43 -9.75
N VAL A 407 -9.54 1.31 -10.42
CA VAL A 407 -10.18 2.48 -9.77
C VAL A 407 -11.11 2.03 -8.64
N TYR A 408 -11.79 0.89 -8.81
CA TYR A 408 -12.63 0.31 -7.77
C TYR A 408 -11.80 -0.12 -6.56
N MET A 409 -10.72 -0.88 -6.72
CA MET A 409 -9.89 -1.30 -5.57
C MET A 409 -9.11 -0.13 -4.97
N ALA A 410 -8.77 0.89 -5.75
CA ALA A 410 -8.16 2.13 -5.25
C ALA A 410 -9.14 2.90 -4.37
N ALA A 411 -10.35 3.13 -4.87
CA ALA A 411 -11.45 3.67 -4.08
C ALA A 411 -11.67 2.78 -2.83
N ARG A 412 -11.81 1.46 -3.00
CA ARG A 412 -12.06 0.46 -1.95
C ARG A 412 -10.96 0.39 -0.88
N HIS A 413 -9.73 0.79 -1.21
CA HIS A 413 -8.61 0.97 -0.28
C HIS A 413 -8.65 2.30 0.48
N VAL A 414 -9.40 3.30 0.02
CA VAL A 414 -9.81 4.45 0.85
C VAL A 414 -11.17 4.17 1.51
N GLN A 415 -11.59 2.90 1.63
CA GLN A 415 -12.99 2.51 1.87
C GLN A 415 -13.27 1.20 2.70
N ILE A 416 -12.70 1.09 3.91
CA ILE A 416 -12.86 0.13 5.02
C ILE A 416 -12.94 0.85 6.41
#